data_AF-A0A968P455-F1
#
_entry.id   AF-A0A968P455-F1
#
_cell.length_a   1.000
_cell.length_b   1.000
_cell.length_c   1.000
_cell.angle_alpha   90.00
_cell.angle_beta   90.00
_cell.angle_gamma   90.00
#
_symmetry.space_group_name_H-M   'P 1'
#
loop_
_entity.id
_entity.type
_entity.pdbx_description
1 polymer ?
#
loop_
_entity_poly.entity_id
_entity_poly.type
_entity_poly.pdbx_seq_one_letter_code
_entity_poly.pdbx_strand_id
1 'polypeptide(L)'
;MNSNRATWPVLLTFLLATFVPHADELWADACKDAVTAPPRDFVAACSATAITEPYKLAWLILARLCPLQSPTGNAAECEWPKWASFADTYPDDPDQRRPAWPTATSYPPPALSPSCKYGDRKRYAYYPSDNPCEKIYDFRLDRQAFDYVVKNDLWYQEGLAASWTQRAEIDFPPEATALQAAWKQIQADEKARYLWISLDEKSPTTGQPIVCGLTGLDVKSKILNDWFWLAFEHVDNPSRCDVIGCRDDFGQEPSIILPAPLSGKGYPAGRLTERLLELVPIGVTSVWRNYRLKGVQTSFTDAEGKPTLLGNSAPQLEGEFLPRAMSCMTCHSRASFDSKGEAMPGLPVVYGAPDPSWFFFDLAFSDVQYQQSNFIWSAALDACPKTSKPGN
;
A
#
# COMPACT_ATOMS: atom_id res chain seq x y z
N MET A 1 -68.20 57.77 -10.47
CA MET A 1 -67.25 56.94 -9.70
C MET A 1 -67.21 55.57 -10.34
N ASN A 2 -66.02 54.94 -10.41
CA ASN A 2 -65.67 53.65 -11.07
C ASN A 2 -65.12 53.85 -12.50
N SER A 3 -63.81 54.04 -12.66
CA SER A 3 -62.66 53.13 -12.49
C SER A 3 -62.29 52.48 -13.83
N ASN A 4 -61.27 53.07 -14.46
CA ASN A 4 -60.55 52.56 -15.62
C ASN A 4 -60.08 51.12 -15.37
N ARG A 5 -60.51 50.17 -16.21
CA ARG A 5 -59.87 48.85 -16.31
C ARG A 5 -58.91 48.87 -17.48
N ALA A 6 -57.61 48.94 -17.15
CA ALA A 6 -56.53 48.68 -18.07
C ALA A 6 -56.50 47.20 -18.44
N THR A 7 -56.50 46.91 -19.74
CA THR A 7 -56.26 45.59 -20.32
C THR A 7 -54.76 45.26 -20.26
N TRP A 8 -54.38 44.21 -19.54
CA TRP A 8 -53.05 43.62 -19.57
C TRP A 8 -53.02 42.44 -20.56
N PRO A 9 -51.98 42.29 -21.40
CA PRO A 9 -51.82 41.09 -22.21
C PRO A 9 -51.31 39.94 -21.34
N VAL A 10 -51.90 38.76 -21.51
CA VAL A 10 -51.43 37.49 -20.95
C VAL A 10 -50.13 37.13 -21.66
N LEU A 11 -49.00 37.28 -20.98
CA LEU A 11 -47.73 36.71 -21.39
C LEU A 11 -47.78 35.21 -21.10
N LEU A 12 -47.92 34.42 -22.17
CA LEU A 12 -47.75 32.97 -22.14
C LEU A 12 -46.25 32.69 -21.95
N THR A 13 -45.83 32.42 -20.72
CA THR A 13 -44.47 31.96 -20.45
C THR A 13 -44.33 30.54 -20.99
N PHE A 14 -43.73 30.39 -22.17
CA PHE A 14 -43.21 29.11 -22.62
C PHE A 14 -42.08 28.71 -21.66
N LEU A 15 -42.37 27.80 -20.74
CA LEU A 15 -41.35 26.99 -20.08
C LEU A 15 -40.70 26.13 -21.16
N LEU A 16 -39.61 26.66 -21.74
CA LEU A 16 -38.59 25.82 -22.36
C LEU A 16 -38.09 24.90 -21.25
N ALA A 17 -38.62 23.66 -21.24
CA ALA A 17 -37.95 22.56 -20.60
C ALA A 17 -36.61 22.40 -21.32
N THR A 18 -35.58 23.08 -20.82
CA THR A 18 -34.21 22.70 -21.10
C THR A 18 -34.10 21.27 -20.60
N PHE A 19 -34.10 20.32 -21.53
CA PHE A 19 -33.53 19.01 -21.31
C PHE A 19 -32.10 19.26 -20.81
N VAL A 20 -31.94 19.30 -19.49
CA VAL A 20 -30.63 19.06 -18.87
C VAL A 20 -30.40 17.59 -19.19
N PRO A 21 -29.42 17.24 -20.03
CA PRO A 21 -29.02 15.85 -20.17
C PRO A 21 -28.77 15.35 -18.74
N HIS A 22 -29.32 14.19 -18.39
CA HIS A 22 -28.97 13.55 -17.12
C HIS A 22 -27.44 13.54 -17.05
N ALA A 23 -26.89 14.12 -15.98
CA ALA A 23 -25.44 14.20 -15.76
C ALA A 23 -24.77 12.82 -15.64
N ASP A 24 -25.57 11.76 -15.70
CA ASP A 24 -25.18 10.37 -15.57
C ASP A 24 -24.51 9.79 -16.85
N GLU A 25 -24.57 10.48 -17.99
CA GLU A 25 -23.95 10.01 -19.26
C GLU A 25 -22.69 10.80 -19.71
N LEU A 26 -22.25 11.83 -18.96
CA LEU A 26 -21.19 12.75 -19.41
C LEU A 26 -19.84 12.64 -18.68
N TRP A 27 -19.69 11.69 -17.76
CA TRP A 27 -18.37 11.33 -17.23
C TRP A 27 -18.15 9.85 -17.48
N ALA A 28 -17.55 9.55 -18.63
CA ALA A 28 -16.66 8.39 -18.68
C ALA A 28 -15.82 8.41 -17.40
N ASP A 29 -15.67 7.27 -16.75
CA ASP A 29 -14.98 7.15 -15.48
C ASP A 29 -13.49 7.44 -15.70
N ALA A 30 -13.12 8.71 -15.70
CA ALA A 30 -11.80 9.17 -16.14
C ALA A 30 -10.67 8.50 -15.36
N CYS A 31 -10.91 8.20 -14.08
CA CYS A 31 -9.96 7.45 -13.26
C CYS A 31 -9.83 5.99 -13.72
N LYS A 32 -10.95 5.32 -14.04
CA LYS A 32 -10.95 3.98 -14.63
C LYS A 32 -10.24 3.96 -15.99
N ASP A 33 -10.49 4.94 -16.84
CA ASP A 33 -9.87 5.05 -18.16
C ASP A 33 -8.36 5.33 -18.07
N ALA A 34 -7.92 5.96 -16.98
CA ALA A 34 -6.51 6.26 -16.73
C ALA A 34 -5.71 5.10 -16.09
N VAL A 35 -6.32 3.95 -15.78
CA VAL A 35 -5.64 2.80 -15.13
C VAL A 35 -4.35 2.38 -15.84
N THR A 36 -4.32 2.45 -17.18
CA THR A 36 -3.14 2.10 -18.01
C THR A 36 -2.33 3.33 -18.45
N ALA A 37 -2.77 4.54 -18.10
CA ALA A 37 -2.10 5.77 -18.48
C ALA A 37 -0.77 5.96 -17.71
N PRO A 38 0.13 6.86 -18.14
CA PRO A 38 1.30 7.24 -17.36
C PRO A 38 0.94 7.65 -15.93
N PRO A 39 1.83 7.45 -14.93
CA PRO A 39 1.52 7.70 -13.51
C PRO A 39 0.97 9.10 -13.21
N ARG A 40 1.52 10.12 -13.87
CA ARG A 40 1.06 11.51 -13.74
C ARG A 40 -0.42 11.68 -14.15
N ASP A 41 -0.81 11.05 -15.25
CA ASP A 41 -2.17 11.17 -15.79
C ASP A 41 -3.16 10.38 -14.94
N PHE A 42 -2.73 9.22 -14.42
CA PHE A 42 -3.50 8.46 -13.44
C PHE A 42 -3.77 9.28 -12.17
N VAL A 43 -2.74 9.90 -11.59
CA VAL A 43 -2.92 10.79 -10.43
C VAL A 43 -3.90 11.91 -10.75
N ALA A 44 -3.70 12.62 -11.87
CA ALA A 44 -4.57 13.73 -12.27
C ALA A 44 -6.04 13.31 -12.43
N ALA A 45 -6.29 12.11 -12.97
CA ALA A 45 -7.64 11.59 -13.15
C ALA A 45 -8.27 11.03 -11.87
N CYS A 46 -7.47 10.53 -10.92
CA CYS A 46 -7.93 9.75 -9.78
C CYS A 46 -7.88 10.46 -8.42
N SER A 47 -7.26 11.64 -8.30
CA SER A 47 -7.16 12.35 -7.00
C SER A 47 -8.52 12.63 -6.36
N ALA A 48 -9.56 12.94 -7.14
CA ALA A 48 -10.91 13.12 -6.61
C ALA A 48 -11.51 11.79 -6.12
N THR A 49 -11.35 10.72 -6.91
CA THR A 49 -11.81 9.36 -6.58
C THR A 49 -11.20 8.85 -5.28
N ALA A 50 -9.96 9.24 -4.96
CA ALA A 50 -9.30 8.90 -3.70
C ALA A 50 -10.07 9.37 -2.45
N ILE A 51 -10.90 10.41 -2.59
CA ILE A 51 -11.69 10.98 -1.50
C ILE A 51 -13.15 10.54 -1.61
N THR A 52 -13.73 10.59 -2.81
CA THR A 52 -15.16 10.36 -3.02
C THR A 52 -15.55 8.90 -3.13
N GLU A 53 -14.66 8.06 -3.68
CA GLU A 53 -14.89 6.63 -3.90
C GLU A 53 -13.62 5.81 -3.56
N PRO A 54 -13.11 5.87 -2.31
CA PRO A 54 -11.80 5.31 -1.99
C PRO A 54 -11.74 3.79 -2.20
N TYR A 55 -12.81 3.06 -1.90
CA TYR A 55 -12.87 1.60 -2.15
C TYR A 55 -12.77 1.27 -3.65
N LYS A 56 -13.37 2.08 -4.52
CA LYS A 56 -13.23 1.94 -5.97
C LYS A 56 -11.79 2.22 -6.41
N LEU A 57 -11.19 3.30 -5.92
CA LEU A 57 -9.79 3.61 -6.24
C LEU A 57 -8.84 2.47 -5.84
N ALA A 58 -9.05 1.84 -4.69
CA ALA A 58 -8.23 0.70 -4.27
C ALA A 58 -8.22 -0.45 -5.30
N TRP A 59 -9.38 -0.77 -5.88
CA TRP A 59 -9.49 -1.75 -6.95
C TRP A 59 -8.87 -1.27 -8.27
N LEU A 60 -8.95 0.03 -8.59
CA LEU A 60 -8.29 0.61 -9.77
C LEU A 60 -6.76 0.62 -9.63
N ILE A 61 -6.23 0.89 -8.43
CA ILE A 61 -4.80 0.75 -8.11
C ILE A 61 -4.39 -0.72 -8.29
N LEU A 62 -5.17 -1.68 -7.80
CA LEU A 62 -4.88 -3.10 -7.99
C LEU A 62 -4.82 -3.49 -9.48
N ALA A 63 -5.79 -3.02 -10.27
CA ALA A 63 -5.82 -3.24 -11.71
C ALA A 63 -4.59 -2.64 -12.40
N ARG A 64 -4.10 -1.49 -11.93
CA ARG A 64 -2.86 -0.86 -12.43
C ARG A 64 -1.59 -1.64 -12.06
N LEU A 65 -1.53 -2.24 -10.87
CA LEU A 65 -0.39 -3.05 -10.42
C LEU A 65 -0.23 -4.34 -11.24
N CYS A 66 -1.36 -4.88 -11.71
CA CYS A 66 -1.43 -6.11 -12.49
C CYS A 66 -2.37 -5.91 -13.69
N PRO A 67 -1.97 -5.09 -14.69
CA PRO A 67 -2.77 -4.87 -15.87
C PRO A 67 -2.93 -6.20 -16.61
N LEU A 68 -4.11 -6.42 -17.18
CA LEU A 68 -4.65 -7.63 -17.83
C LEU A 68 -3.64 -8.61 -18.48
N GLN A 69 -2.84 -9.35 -17.69
CA GLN A 69 -2.04 -10.49 -18.13
C GLN A 69 -1.94 -11.55 -17.01
N SER A 70 -2.65 -12.66 -17.24
CA SER A 70 -2.33 -14.06 -16.91
C SER A 70 -3.58 -14.83 -16.52
N PRO A 71 -4.10 -15.73 -17.39
CA PRO A 71 -5.02 -16.78 -16.95
C PRO A 71 -4.40 -17.72 -15.90
N THR A 72 -3.07 -17.65 -15.70
CA THR A 72 -2.28 -18.66 -14.96
C THR A 72 -1.91 -18.24 -13.53
N GLY A 73 -2.20 -17.00 -13.12
CA GLY A 73 -1.87 -16.49 -11.78
C GLY A 73 -0.38 -16.27 -11.53
N ASN A 74 0.46 -16.21 -12.58
CA ASN A 74 1.90 -15.99 -12.40
C ASN A 74 2.17 -14.53 -11.99
N ALA A 75 2.78 -14.30 -10.81
CA ALA A 75 3.12 -12.96 -10.36
C ALA A 75 4.09 -12.24 -11.32
N ALA A 76 4.93 -12.95 -12.06
CA ALA A 76 5.83 -12.35 -13.06
C ALA A 76 5.10 -11.55 -14.17
N GLU A 77 3.80 -11.77 -14.34
CA GLU A 77 2.96 -11.04 -15.31
C GLU A 77 2.38 -9.73 -14.74
N CYS A 78 2.44 -9.52 -13.42
CA CYS A 78 2.19 -8.21 -12.83
C CYS A 78 3.39 -7.26 -13.06
N GLU A 79 3.15 -5.95 -12.97
CA GLU A 79 4.21 -4.95 -13.10
C GLU A 79 4.99 -4.75 -11.80
N TRP A 80 4.29 -4.80 -10.67
CA TRP A 80 4.90 -4.52 -9.37
C TRP A 80 6.04 -5.46 -8.94
N PRO A 81 6.13 -6.72 -9.37
CA PRO A 81 7.27 -7.56 -9.02
C PRO A 81 8.58 -7.16 -9.71
N LYS A 82 8.49 -6.31 -10.74
CA LYS A 82 9.62 -5.71 -11.46
C LYS A 82 10.10 -4.42 -10.79
N TRP A 83 9.42 -3.96 -9.75
CA TRP A 83 9.77 -2.75 -8.99
C TRP A 83 10.99 -2.98 -8.10
N ALA A 84 11.63 -1.89 -7.68
CA ALA A 84 12.83 -1.94 -6.84
C ALA A 84 12.51 -2.57 -5.49
N SER A 85 13.28 -3.62 -5.13
CA SER A 85 13.26 -4.23 -3.80
C SER A 85 14.07 -3.44 -2.79
N PHE A 86 14.09 -3.89 -1.53
CA PHE A 86 15.03 -3.37 -0.54
C PHE A 86 16.48 -3.51 -0.98
N ALA A 87 16.89 -4.65 -1.51
CA ALA A 87 18.27 -4.87 -1.92
C ALA A 87 18.68 -3.97 -3.09
N ASP A 88 17.74 -3.61 -3.97
CA ASP A 88 17.97 -2.66 -5.06
C ASP A 88 18.13 -1.23 -4.54
N THR A 89 17.39 -0.89 -3.48
CA THR A 89 17.27 0.48 -2.94
C THR A 89 18.28 0.79 -1.83
N TYR A 90 18.58 -0.17 -0.96
CA TYR A 90 19.39 -0.01 0.25
C TYR A 90 20.54 -1.03 0.23
N PRO A 91 21.69 -0.68 -0.38
CA PRO A 91 22.83 -1.56 -0.48
C PRO A 91 23.53 -1.78 0.86
N ASP A 92 23.95 -3.01 1.13
CA ASP A 92 24.76 -3.35 2.31
C ASP A 92 26.13 -2.68 2.33
N ASP A 93 26.64 -2.32 1.16
CA ASP A 93 27.89 -1.59 0.97
C ASP A 93 27.62 -0.31 0.15
N PRO A 94 27.20 0.77 0.82
CA PRO A 94 26.93 2.04 0.16
C PRO A 94 28.20 2.78 -0.32
N ASP A 95 29.40 2.30 0.02
CA ASP A 95 30.66 2.83 -0.56
C ASP A 95 30.87 2.31 -1.98
N GLN A 96 30.56 1.03 -2.21
CA GLN A 96 30.85 0.37 -3.48
C GLN A 96 29.65 0.33 -4.44
N ARG A 97 28.43 0.37 -3.90
CA ARG A 97 27.21 0.21 -4.70
C ARG A 97 26.25 1.36 -4.47
N ARG A 98 25.99 2.12 -5.54
CA ARG A 98 24.84 3.03 -5.59
C ARG A 98 23.58 2.24 -5.97
N PRO A 99 22.40 2.57 -5.41
CA PRO A 99 21.15 1.99 -5.86
C PRO A 99 20.95 2.18 -7.36
N ALA A 100 20.45 1.15 -8.03
CA ALA A 100 20.09 1.19 -9.44
C ALA A 100 18.71 0.55 -9.61
N TRP A 101 17.88 1.13 -10.49
CA TRP A 101 16.60 0.54 -10.82
C TRP A 101 16.82 -0.87 -11.41
N PRO A 102 16.11 -1.90 -10.94
CA PRO A 102 16.33 -3.26 -11.40
C PRO A 102 16.10 -3.35 -12.92
N THR A 103 17.07 -3.95 -13.61
CA THR A 103 16.99 -4.27 -15.04
C THR A 103 16.55 -5.72 -15.30
N ALA A 104 16.55 -6.55 -14.25
CA ALA A 104 16.15 -7.95 -14.34
C ALA A 104 14.63 -8.05 -14.54
N THR A 105 14.22 -8.74 -15.59
CA THR A 105 12.83 -9.08 -15.87
C THR A 105 12.39 -10.37 -15.17
N SER A 106 13.32 -11.08 -14.53
CA SER A 106 13.07 -12.39 -13.92
C SER A 106 12.62 -12.25 -12.48
N TYR A 107 11.40 -12.73 -12.24
CA TYR A 107 10.86 -13.06 -10.94
C TYR A 107 11.10 -14.56 -10.68
N PRO A 108 11.32 -15.05 -9.44
CA PRO A 108 11.03 -14.50 -8.10
C PRO A 108 12.01 -13.40 -7.63
N PRO A 109 11.72 -12.69 -6.51
CA PRO A 109 12.70 -11.81 -5.89
C PRO A 109 13.95 -12.61 -5.48
N PRO A 110 15.13 -11.97 -5.36
CA PRO A 110 16.20 -12.54 -4.55
C PRO A 110 15.67 -12.82 -3.14
N ALA A 111 16.05 -13.95 -2.53
CA ALA A 111 15.84 -14.16 -1.10
C ALA A 111 16.37 -12.94 -0.33
N LEU A 112 15.69 -12.55 0.76
CA LEU A 112 16.12 -11.43 1.61
C LEU A 112 17.61 -11.55 1.88
N SER A 113 18.40 -10.65 1.30
CA SER A 113 19.75 -10.43 1.80
C SER A 113 19.58 -9.63 3.08
N PRO A 114 20.08 -10.12 4.22
CA PRO A 114 19.98 -9.38 5.47
C PRO A 114 20.63 -8.01 5.29
N SER A 115 19.90 -6.93 5.57
CA SER A 115 20.51 -5.59 5.57
C SER A 115 21.61 -5.52 6.63
N CYS A 116 22.69 -4.81 6.34
CA CYS A 116 23.82 -4.62 7.27
C CYS A 116 23.41 -4.21 8.71
N LYS A 117 22.31 -3.46 8.89
CA LYS A 117 21.80 -3.01 10.20
C LYS A 117 21.22 -4.12 11.06
N TYR A 118 20.77 -5.20 10.43
CA TYR A 118 20.12 -6.31 11.13
C TYR A 118 20.94 -7.60 11.07
N GLY A 119 21.94 -7.73 10.16
CA GLY A 119 22.71 -8.96 9.98
C GLY A 119 21.81 -10.18 9.71
N ASP A 120 22.29 -11.41 9.95
CA ASP A 120 21.48 -12.65 9.87
C ASP A 120 20.26 -12.69 10.81
N ARG A 121 19.95 -11.61 11.54
CA ARG A 121 18.67 -11.50 12.24
C ARG A 121 17.59 -11.42 11.19
N LYS A 122 16.95 -12.58 10.97
CA LYS A 122 15.68 -12.77 10.29
C LYS A 122 14.79 -11.56 10.58
N ARG A 123 14.74 -10.62 9.62
CA ARG A 123 13.97 -9.39 9.73
C ARG A 123 12.53 -9.83 10.00
N TYR A 124 12.03 -9.59 11.20
CA TYR A 124 10.67 -9.94 11.61
C TYR A 124 10.20 -11.38 11.35
N ALA A 125 11.09 -12.39 11.38
CA ALA A 125 10.62 -13.74 11.70
C ALA A 125 10.34 -13.78 13.21
N TYR A 126 9.32 -13.06 13.65
CA TYR A 126 8.88 -13.08 15.05
C TYR A 126 8.33 -14.47 15.41
N TYR A 127 8.11 -15.33 14.41
CA TYR A 127 7.97 -16.76 14.56
C TYR A 127 9.04 -17.54 13.79
N PRO A 128 9.66 -18.58 14.39
CA PRO A 128 10.36 -19.59 13.63
C PRO A 128 9.32 -20.37 12.81
N SER A 129 8.92 -19.82 11.66
CA SER A 129 8.24 -20.62 10.65
C SER A 129 9.29 -21.44 9.91
N ASP A 130 9.07 -22.75 9.81
CA ASP A 130 9.85 -23.60 8.90
C ASP A 130 9.42 -23.41 7.45
N ASN A 131 8.31 -22.69 7.21
CA ASN A 131 7.82 -22.35 5.88
C ASN A 131 8.69 -21.25 5.23
N PRO A 132 9.42 -21.54 4.15
CA PRO A 132 10.27 -20.54 3.52
C PRO A 132 9.46 -19.45 2.78
N CYS A 133 8.19 -19.68 2.47
CA CYS A 133 7.33 -18.66 1.85
C CYS A 133 6.91 -17.56 2.83
N GLU A 134 6.68 -17.92 4.09
CA GLU A 134 6.31 -16.96 5.15
C GLU A 134 7.47 -16.01 5.48
N LYS A 135 8.72 -16.46 5.26
CA LYS A 135 9.93 -15.64 5.39
C LYS A 135 10.09 -14.61 4.26
N ILE A 136 9.26 -14.64 3.22
CA ILE A 136 9.35 -13.70 2.10
C ILE A 136 8.62 -12.43 2.50
N TYR A 137 9.38 -11.44 2.95
CA TYR A 137 8.88 -10.08 3.11
C TYR A 137 9.18 -9.28 1.85
N ASP A 138 8.22 -9.23 0.92
CA ASP A 138 8.42 -8.63 -0.40
C ASP A 138 7.96 -7.17 -0.41
N PHE A 139 8.88 -6.26 -0.11
CA PHE A 139 8.63 -4.81 -0.21
C PHE A 139 9.13 -4.26 -1.54
N ARG A 140 8.34 -3.39 -2.14
CA ARG A 140 8.63 -2.78 -3.44
C ARG A 140 8.38 -1.28 -3.45
N LEU A 141 9.28 -0.55 -4.10
CA LEU A 141 9.11 0.85 -4.49
C LEU A 141 8.93 0.93 -6.00
N ASP A 142 7.89 1.62 -6.45
CA ASP A 142 7.80 1.99 -7.85
C ASP A 142 8.93 2.95 -8.26
N ARG A 143 8.98 3.26 -9.55
CA ARG A 143 10.07 4.05 -10.11
C ARG A 143 10.13 5.45 -9.50
N GLN A 144 8.98 6.04 -9.22
CA GLN A 144 8.82 7.39 -8.71
C GLN A 144 9.30 7.49 -7.26
N ALA A 145 8.95 6.52 -6.43
CA ALA A 145 9.44 6.41 -5.06
C ALA A 145 10.94 6.11 -5.02
N PHE A 146 11.42 5.16 -5.84
CA PHE A 146 12.84 4.82 -5.93
C PHE A 146 13.70 6.02 -6.34
N ASP A 147 13.33 6.70 -7.43
CA ASP A 147 14.09 7.86 -7.92
C ASP A 147 14.12 8.98 -6.89
N TYR A 148 13.04 9.18 -6.13
CA TYR A 148 13.01 10.15 -5.04
C TYR A 148 13.99 9.78 -3.92
N VAL A 149 14.02 8.52 -3.48
CA VAL A 149 14.97 8.04 -2.46
C VAL A 149 16.41 8.24 -2.92
N VAL A 150 16.74 7.87 -4.16
CA VAL A 150 18.10 7.96 -4.71
C VAL A 150 18.54 9.41 -4.94
N LYS A 151 17.63 10.27 -5.43
CA LYS A 151 17.92 11.68 -5.71
C LYS A 151 18.18 12.49 -4.45
N ASN A 152 17.49 12.17 -3.35
CA ASN A 152 17.59 12.88 -2.08
C ASN A 152 18.51 12.19 -1.07
N ASP A 153 19.33 11.23 -1.52
CA ASP A 153 20.30 10.50 -0.68
C ASP A 153 19.68 9.82 0.55
N LEU A 154 18.42 9.38 0.47
CA LEU A 154 17.69 8.75 1.58
C LEU A 154 17.96 7.24 1.71
N TRP A 155 19.02 6.73 1.08
CA TRP A 155 19.31 5.31 0.93
C TRP A 155 20.51 4.80 1.76
N TYR A 156 21.21 5.70 2.46
CA TYR A 156 22.36 5.40 3.32
C TYR A 156 22.38 6.36 4.52
N GLN A 157 23.00 5.97 5.63
CA GLN A 157 22.85 6.69 6.91
C GLN A 157 23.36 8.12 6.88
N GLU A 158 24.50 8.36 6.24
CA GLU A 158 25.09 9.69 6.17
C GLU A 158 24.22 10.65 5.34
N GLY A 159 23.52 10.14 4.32
CA GLY A 159 22.55 10.92 3.57
C GLY A 159 21.32 11.30 4.40
N LEU A 160 20.82 10.38 5.23
CA LEU A 160 19.76 10.67 6.21
C LEU A 160 20.22 11.71 7.26
N ALA A 161 21.42 11.55 7.81
CA ALA A 161 21.99 12.50 8.76
C ALA A 161 22.15 13.90 8.14
N ALA A 162 22.54 13.98 6.86
CA ALA A 162 22.62 15.22 6.12
C ALA A 162 21.23 15.86 5.93
N SER A 163 20.22 15.06 5.57
CA SER A 163 18.81 15.52 5.47
C SER A 163 18.31 16.09 6.80
N TRP A 164 18.61 15.42 7.92
CA TRP A 164 18.25 15.87 9.27
C TRP A 164 18.91 17.20 9.62
N THR A 165 20.20 17.33 9.32
CA THR A 165 20.97 18.55 9.58
C THR A 165 20.43 19.73 8.78
N GLN A 166 20.02 19.49 7.53
CA GLN A 166 19.46 20.52 6.65
C GLN A 166 17.99 20.83 6.93
N ARG A 167 17.31 20.03 7.77
CA ARG A 167 15.85 20.05 7.93
C ARG A 167 15.14 19.93 6.56
N ALA A 168 15.69 19.10 5.67
CA ALA A 168 15.12 18.95 4.34
C ALA A 168 13.72 18.35 4.42
N GLU A 169 12.78 18.89 3.65
CA GLU A 169 11.44 18.31 3.58
C GLU A 169 11.50 16.98 2.83
N ILE A 170 10.98 15.91 3.45
CA ILE A 170 10.80 14.62 2.80
C ILE A 170 9.34 14.51 2.43
N ASP A 171 9.05 14.74 1.16
CA ASP A 171 7.72 14.62 0.57
C ASP A 171 7.83 13.95 -0.81
N PHE A 172 7.36 12.71 -0.88
CA PHE A 172 7.39 11.93 -2.11
C PHE A 172 6.48 12.55 -3.18
N PRO A 173 6.80 12.38 -4.48
CA PRO A 173 5.93 12.86 -5.54
C PRO A 173 4.56 12.14 -5.50
N PRO A 174 3.45 12.79 -5.91
CA PRO A 174 2.11 12.20 -5.86
C PRO A 174 1.96 10.86 -6.58
N GLU A 175 2.81 10.60 -7.58
CA GLU A 175 2.84 9.36 -8.35
C GLU A 175 3.50 8.20 -7.61
N ALA A 176 4.19 8.45 -6.48
CA ALA A 176 4.94 7.43 -5.75
C ALA A 176 4.01 6.36 -5.15
N THR A 177 4.41 5.11 -5.32
CA THR A 177 3.72 3.94 -4.78
C THR A 177 4.74 3.01 -4.14
N ALA A 178 4.38 2.48 -2.98
CA ALA A 178 5.11 1.42 -2.31
C ALA A 178 4.15 0.32 -1.91
N LEU A 179 4.63 -0.92 -1.89
CA LEU A 179 3.83 -2.05 -1.46
C LEU A 179 4.64 -3.05 -0.67
N GLN A 180 3.90 -3.93 0.01
CA GLN A 180 4.41 -5.04 0.77
C GLN A 180 3.52 -6.25 0.51
N ALA A 181 4.13 -7.37 0.14
CA ALA A 181 3.44 -8.63 -0.11
C ALA A 181 3.86 -9.71 0.90
N ALA A 182 2.88 -10.50 1.32
CA ALA A 182 3.05 -11.66 2.19
C ALA A 182 2.61 -12.92 1.48
N TRP A 183 3.36 -14.00 1.70
CA TRP A 183 3.25 -15.24 0.94
C TRP A 183 3.09 -16.43 1.87
N LYS A 184 2.37 -17.45 1.40
CA LYS A 184 2.31 -18.75 2.06
C LYS A 184 2.65 -19.84 1.07
N GLN A 185 3.19 -20.95 1.56
CA GLN A 185 3.39 -22.12 0.71
C GLN A 185 2.05 -22.69 0.25
N ILE A 186 1.96 -22.99 -1.04
CA ILE A 186 0.79 -23.61 -1.68
C ILE A 186 1.20 -24.88 -2.42
N GLN A 187 0.24 -25.75 -2.69
CA GLN A 187 0.40 -26.90 -3.57
C GLN A 187 0.31 -26.48 -5.04
N ALA A 188 0.86 -27.31 -5.93
CA ALA A 188 0.93 -27.00 -7.36
C ALA A 188 -0.45 -26.89 -8.03
N ASP A 189 -1.44 -27.64 -7.55
CA ASP A 189 -2.83 -27.62 -8.01
C ASP A 189 -3.62 -26.38 -7.53
N GLU A 190 -3.12 -25.68 -6.51
CA GLU A 190 -3.71 -24.44 -6.01
C GLU A 190 -3.34 -23.21 -6.84
N LYS A 191 -2.33 -23.29 -7.72
CA LYS A 191 -1.79 -22.16 -8.50
C LYS A 191 -2.85 -21.32 -9.23
N ALA A 192 -3.91 -21.95 -9.74
CA ALA A 192 -4.97 -21.24 -10.45
C ALA A 192 -5.76 -20.24 -9.56
N ARG A 193 -5.66 -20.37 -8.24
CA ARG A 193 -6.37 -19.52 -7.28
C ARG A 193 -5.54 -18.36 -6.75
N TYR A 194 -4.21 -18.47 -6.81
CA TYR A 194 -3.28 -17.53 -6.19
C TYR A 194 -2.46 -16.78 -7.24
N LEU A 195 -2.10 -15.52 -6.95
CA LEU A 195 -0.87 -15.00 -7.53
C LEU A 195 0.31 -15.74 -6.91
N TRP A 196 1.19 -16.30 -7.72
CA TRP A 196 2.21 -17.22 -7.19
C TRP A 196 3.61 -16.98 -7.75
N ILE A 197 4.57 -17.50 -6.99
CA ILE A 197 6.02 -17.44 -7.21
C ILE A 197 6.59 -18.84 -6.96
N SER A 198 7.76 -19.14 -7.49
CA SER A 198 8.49 -20.36 -7.13
C SER A 198 9.86 -19.98 -6.59
N LEU A 199 10.28 -20.61 -5.51
CA LEU A 199 11.61 -20.47 -4.94
C LEU A 199 12.56 -21.48 -5.56
N ASP A 200 13.84 -21.13 -5.64
CA ASP A 200 14.90 -22.07 -6.05
C ASP A 200 15.10 -23.19 -5.01
N GLU A 201 14.74 -22.93 -3.75
CA GLU A 201 14.70 -23.93 -2.69
C GLU A 201 13.69 -25.04 -3.05
N LYS A 202 14.13 -26.28 -2.89
CA LYS A 202 13.29 -27.46 -3.15
C LYS A 202 12.69 -27.97 -1.85
N SER A 203 11.43 -28.35 -1.92
CA SER A 203 10.74 -29.02 -0.83
C SER A 203 11.51 -30.30 -0.45
N PRO A 204 11.90 -30.48 0.82
CA PRO A 204 12.60 -31.68 1.25
C PRO A 204 11.74 -32.95 1.13
N THR A 205 10.41 -32.80 1.08
CA THR A 205 9.46 -33.90 0.97
C THR A 205 9.20 -34.33 -0.48
N THR A 206 9.10 -33.39 -1.41
CA THR A 206 8.71 -33.69 -2.80
C THR A 206 9.86 -33.57 -3.81
N GLY A 207 10.96 -32.91 -3.44
CA GLY A 207 12.07 -32.59 -4.33
C GLY A 207 11.73 -31.56 -5.42
N GLN A 208 10.51 -31.01 -5.41
CA GLN A 208 10.05 -29.99 -6.33
C GLN A 208 10.35 -28.58 -5.80
N PRO A 209 10.45 -27.56 -6.68
CA PRO A 209 10.53 -26.16 -6.24
C PRO A 209 9.39 -25.81 -5.29
N ILE A 210 9.68 -25.04 -4.24
CA ILE A 210 8.65 -24.56 -3.33
C ILE A 210 7.85 -23.47 -4.03
N VAL A 211 6.51 -23.59 -3.98
CA VAL A 211 5.59 -22.63 -4.59
C VAL A 211 4.95 -21.80 -3.50
N CYS A 212 5.01 -20.48 -3.65
CA CYS A 212 4.40 -19.54 -2.70
C CYS A 212 3.26 -18.79 -3.37
N GLY A 213 2.10 -18.72 -2.70
CA GLY A 213 0.93 -17.96 -3.11
C GLY A 213 0.76 -16.69 -2.28
N LEU A 214 0.46 -15.58 -2.95
CA LEU A 214 0.21 -14.28 -2.33
C LEU A 214 -1.01 -14.40 -1.43
N THR A 215 -0.84 -14.12 -0.14
CA THR A 215 -1.91 -14.21 0.85
C THR A 215 -2.37 -12.84 1.32
N GLY A 216 -1.46 -11.86 1.34
CA GLY A 216 -1.78 -10.46 1.67
C GLY A 216 -0.94 -9.48 0.86
N LEU A 217 -1.55 -8.37 0.48
CA LEU A 217 -0.88 -7.27 -0.23
C LEU A 217 -1.29 -5.93 0.41
N ASP A 218 -0.33 -5.20 0.94
CA ASP A 218 -0.51 -3.83 1.43
C ASP A 218 0.09 -2.86 0.42
N VAL A 219 -0.67 -1.82 0.06
CA VAL A 219 -0.23 -0.80 -0.88
C VAL A 219 -0.45 0.57 -0.27
N LYS A 220 0.51 1.46 -0.46
CA LYS A 220 0.41 2.88 -0.14
C LYS A 220 0.77 3.69 -1.38
N SER A 221 -0.08 4.65 -1.73
CA SER A 221 0.12 5.57 -2.85
C SER A 221 0.12 7.02 -2.36
N LYS A 222 1.02 7.85 -2.87
CA LYS A 222 1.13 9.26 -2.51
C LYS A 222 0.10 10.16 -3.22
N ILE A 223 -0.93 9.56 -3.84
CA ILE A 223 -2.02 10.29 -4.52
C ILE A 223 -2.75 11.28 -3.59
N LEU A 224 -2.67 11.08 -2.27
CA LEU A 224 -3.10 12.00 -1.22
C LEU A 224 -1.91 12.46 -0.37
N ASN A 225 -2.05 13.61 0.28
CA ASN A 225 -1.01 14.17 1.16
C ASN A 225 -0.58 13.18 2.27
N ASP A 226 -1.55 12.59 2.97
CA ASP A 226 -1.34 11.61 4.06
C ASP A 226 -1.14 10.17 3.57
N TRP A 227 -0.86 9.99 2.27
CA TRP A 227 -0.89 8.72 1.56
C TRP A 227 -2.27 8.04 1.56
N PHE A 228 -2.57 7.37 0.47
CA PHE A 228 -3.73 6.50 0.31
C PHE A 228 -3.30 5.05 0.61
N TRP A 229 -3.82 4.48 1.69
CA TRP A 229 -3.49 3.13 2.14
C TRP A 229 -4.60 2.15 1.80
N LEU A 230 -4.23 0.95 1.38
CA LEU A 230 -5.17 -0.13 1.09
C LEU A 230 -4.53 -1.50 1.37
N ALA A 231 -5.36 -2.48 1.70
CA ALA A 231 -4.91 -3.84 1.95
C ALA A 231 -5.82 -4.87 1.28
N PHE A 232 -5.24 -5.85 0.60
CA PHE A 232 -5.93 -7.00 0.04
C PHE A 232 -5.54 -8.29 0.77
N GLU A 233 -6.50 -9.18 0.92
CA GLU A 233 -6.33 -10.51 1.51
C GLU A 233 -6.92 -11.58 0.61
N HIS A 234 -6.24 -12.72 0.51
CA HIS A 234 -6.80 -13.89 -0.14
C HIS A 234 -7.98 -14.46 0.66
N VAL A 235 -9.00 -15.02 0.00
CA VAL A 235 -10.20 -15.56 0.65
C VAL A 235 -9.91 -16.77 1.55
N ASP A 236 -8.85 -17.52 1.24
CA ASP A 236 -8.38 -18.65 2.05
C ASP A 236 -7.40 -18.23 3.16
N ASN A 237 -7.23 -16.93 3.41
CA ASN A 237 -6.48 -16.49 4.59
C ASN A 237 -7.36 -16.73 5.83
N PRO A 238 -6.98 -17.67 6.74
CA PRO A 238 -7.84 -18.10 7.85
C PRO A 238 -8.14 -16.98 8.86
N SER A 239 -7.31 -15.95 8.89
CA SER A 239 -7.41 -14.82 9.80
C SER A 239 -7.80 -13.50 9.15
N ARG A 240 -8.19 -13.56 7.88
CA ARG A 240 -8.81 -12.44 7.15
C ARG A 240 -9.85 -11.75 8.04
N CYS A 241 -9.91 -10.43 8.13
CA CYS A 241 -10.93 -9.74 8.97
C CYS A 241 -10.98 -10.04 10.51
N ASP A 242 -10.11 -10.88 11.11
CA ASP A 242 -10.18 -11.28 12.54
C ASP A 242 -10.24 -10.16 13.57
N VAL A 243 -9.48 -9.10 13.35
CA VAL A 243 -9.20 -8.14 14.41
C VAL A 243 -10.10 -6.92 14.34
N ILE A 244 -10.12 -6.29 13.17
CA ILE A 244 -10.78 -5.00 12.91
C ILE A 244 -11.96 -5.15 11.95
N GLY A 245 -12.25 -6.38 11.51
CA GLY A 245 -13.19 -6.63 10.43
C GLY A 245 -12.58 -6.31 9.06
N CYS A 246 -13.47 -6.22 8.08
CA CYS A 246 -13.16 -5.72 6.75
C CYS A 246 -14.29 -4.79 6.27
N ARG A 247 -13.94 -3.83 5.42
CA ARG A 247 -14.89 -2.97 4.73
C ARG A 247 -14.47 -2.77 3.27
N ASP A 248 -15.40 -3.02 2.36
CA ASP A 248 -15.27 -2.76 0.94
C ASP A 248 -16.65 -2.44 0.36
N ASP A 249 -16.97 -1.15 0.29
CA ASP A 249 -18.26 -0.65 -0.22
C ASP A 249 -18.39 -0.71 -1.74
N PHE A 250 -17.33 -1.14 -2.43
CA PHE A 250 -17.30 -1.25 -3.88
C PHE A 250 -17.37 -2.71 -4.34
N GLY A 251 -16.48 -3.57 -3.84
CA GLY A 251 -16.15 -4.86 -4.45
C GLY A 251 -16.75 -6.11 -3.83
N GLN A 252 -17.32 -6.05 -2.62
CA GLN A 252 -17.89 -7.23 -1.96
C GLN A 252 -19.28 -6.98 -1.35
N GLU A 253 -20.05 -8.07 -1.25
CA GLU A 253 -21.33 -8.15 -0.53
C GLU A 253 -21.29 -9.30 0.49
N PRO A 254 -21.56 -9.05 1.80
CA PRO A 254 -21.85 -7.74 2.40
C PRO A 254 -20.62 -6.83 2.42
N SER A 255 -20.82 -5.51 2.30
CA SER A 255 -19.70 -4.56 2.24
C SER A 255 -18.90 -4.48 3.54
N ILE A 256 -19.56 -4.75 4.68
CA ILE A 256 -18.95 -4.77 6.01
C ILE A 256 -18.95 -6.20 6.54
N ILE A 257 -17.77 -6.65 6.97
CA ILE A 257 -17.56 -7.91 7.69
C ILE A 257 -17.05 -7.53 9.08
N LEU A 258 -17.82 -7.87 10.11
CA LEU A 258 -17.42 -7.63 11.49
C LEU A 258 -16.28 -8.59 11.92
N PRO A 259 -15.43 -8.18 12.88
CA PRO A 259 -14.45 -9.08 13.48
C PRO A 259 -15.11 -10.38 13.98
N ALA A 260 -14.51 -11.54 13.72
CA ALA A 260 -15.03 -12.78 14.30
C ALA A 260 -14.77 -12.85 15.80
N PRO A 261 -15.67 -13.51 16.56
CA PRO A 261 -15.44 -13.78 17.97
C PRO A 261 -14.30 -14.78 18.21
N LEU A 262 -13.93 -15.58 17.20
CA LEU A 262 -12.86 -16.58 17.26
C LEU A 262 -11.92 -16.42 16.05
N SER A 263 -10.64 -16.18 16.33
CA SER A 263 -9.62 -16.02 15.31
C SER A 263 -9.28 -17.34 14.59
N GLY A 264 -8.87 -17.25 13.32
CA GLY A 264 -8.30 -18.37 12.55
C GLY A 264 -9.33 -19.39 12.05
N LYS A 265 -10.61 -19.01 11.98
CA LYS A 265 -11.70 -19.90 11.52
C LYS A 265 -12.11 -19.70 10.06
N GLY A 266 -11.47 -18.76 9.36
CA GLY A 266 -11.82 -18.40 7.99
C GLY A 266 -13.11 -17.59 7.91
N TYR A 267 -13.25 -16.83 6.83
CA TYR A 267 -14.38 -15.94 6.60
C TYR A 267 -15.08 -16.33 5.33
N PRO A 268 -16.41 -16.21 5.26
CA PRO A 268 -17.08 -16.28 3.98
C PRO A 268 -16.46 -15.22 3.08
N ALA A 269 -16.06 -15.64 1.88
CA ALA A 269 -15.50 -14.74 0.87
C ALA A 269 -16.48 -13.62 0.50
N GLY A 270 -17.78 -13.82 0.75
CA GLY A 270 -18.83 -12.95 0.24
C GLY A 270 -18.94 -13.05 -1.29
N ARG A 271 -19.93 -12.35 -1.85
CA ARG A 271 -20.14 -12.25 -3.29
C ARG A 271 -19.39 -11.03 -3.83
N LEU A 272 -18.76 -11.15 -5.00
CA LEU A 272 -18.25 -9.99 -5.71
C LEU A 272 -19.42 -9.16 -6.26
N THR A 273 -19.32 -7.83 -6.21
CA THR A 273 -20.35 -6.96 -6.79
C THR A 273 -20.25 -6.92 -8.32
N GLU A 274 -21.35 -6.63 -9.01
CA GLU A 274 -21.33 -6.44 -10.47
C GLU A 274 -20.40 -5.28 -10.87
N ARG A 275 -20.38 -4.20 -10.09
CA ARG A 275 -19.48 -3.05 -10.30
C ARG A 275 -18.00 -3.43 -10.32
N LEU A 276 -17.58 -4.37 -9.47
CA LEU A 276 -16.22 -4.89 -9.52
C LEU A 276 -15.99 -5.80 -10.72
N LEU A 277 -16.98 -6.61 -11.09
CA LEU A 277 -16.89 -7.45 -12.28
C LEU A 277 -16.74 -6.61 -13.57
N GLU A 278 -17.24 -5.38 -13.60
CA GLU A 278 -16.99 -4.41 -14.69
C GLU A 278 -15.54 -3.91 -14.78
N LEU A 279 -14.70 -4.14 -13.76
CA LEU A 279 -13.26 -3.84 -13.79
C LEU A 279 -12.41 -5.02 -14.31
N VAL A 280 -13.03 -6.18 -14.53
CA VAL A 280 -12.35 -7.35 -15.12
C VAL A 280 -11.69 -7.03 -16.46
N PRO A 281 -12.33 -6.27 -17.39
CA PRO A 281 -11.73 -5.91 -18.67
C PRO A 281 -10.55 -4.94 -18.60
N ILE A 282 -10.12 -4.49 -17.42
CA ILE A 282 -9.00 -3.55 -17.28
C ILE A 282 -7.91 -3.98 -16.29
N GLY A 283 -8.04 -5.13 -15.61
CA GLY A 283 -6.96 -5.65 -14.75
C GLY A 283 -7.38 -6.57 -13.60
N VAL A 284 -8.68 -6.70 -13.28
CA VAL A 284 -9.14 -7.67 -12.27
C VAL A 284 -9.29 -9.06 -12.90
N THR A 285 -8.17 -9.72 -13.16
CA THR A 285 -8.11 -11.06 -13.76
C THR A 285 -8.81 -12.13 -12.88
N SER A 286 -8.94 -13.35 -13.40
CA SER A 286 -9.62 -14.46 -12.70
C SER A 286 -9.03 -14.75 -11.31
N VAL A 287 -7.71 -14.59 -11.14
CA VAL A 287 -7.02 -14.83 -9.88
C VAL A 287 -7.45 -13.83 -8.79
N TRP A 288 -7.66 -12.56 -9.19
CA TRP A 288 -8.07 -11.49 -8.27
C TRP A 288 -9.47 -11.68 -7.70
N ARG A 289 -10.28 -12.54 -8.30
CA ARG A 289 -11.58 -12.97 -7.74
C ARG A 289 -11.44 -13.75 -6.44
N ASN A 290 -10.24 -14.27 -6.15
CA ASN A 290 -9.91 -14.91 -4.88
C ASN A 290 -9.32 -13.96 -3.84
N TYR A 291 -9.29 -12.66 -4.11
CA TYR A 291 -8.84 -11.63 -3.16
C TYR A 291 -9.99 -10.70 -2.79
N ARG A 292 -9.90 -10.10 -1.61
CA ARG A 292 -10.85 -9.12 -1.11
C ARG A 292 -10.11 -7.92 -0.56
N LEU A 293 -10.63 -6.74 -0.86
CA LEU A 293 -10.21 -5.53 -0.18
C LEU A 293 -10.60 -5.66 1.30
N LYS A 294 -9.60 -5.56 2.16
CA LYS A 294 -9.81 -5.51 3.61
C LYS A 294 -10.28 -4.14 4.06
N GLY A 295 -9.71 -3.10 3.46
CA GLY A 295 -10.09 -1.73 3.74
C GLY A 295 -9.14 -0.73 3.10
N VAL A 296 -9.46 0.54 3.34
CA VAL A 296 -8.70 1.72 2.92
C VAL A 296 -8.56 2.65 4.10
N GLN A 297 -7.46 3.39 4.15
CA GLN A 297 -7.21 4.42 5.16
C GLN A 297 -6.61 5.64 4.46
N THR A 298 -7.24 6.79 4.65
CA THR A 298 -6.88 8.08 4.00
C THR A 298 -6.72 9.22 4.99
N SER A 299 -7.06 8.99 6.26
CA SER A 299 -6.92 9.94 7.36
C SER A 299 -6.79 9.19 8.68
N PHE A 300 -6.14 9.81 9.68
CA PHE A 300 -5.81 9.16 10.94
C PHE A 300 -7.03 8.92 11.83
N THR A 301 -8.06 9.74 11.64
CA THR A 301 -9.30 9.69 12.41
C THR A 301 -10.52 9.87 11.50
N ASP A 302 -11.67 9.38 11.94
CA ASP A 302 -12.96 9.70 11.32
C ASP A 302 -13.45 11.10 11.73
N ALA A 303 -14.67 11.45 11.29
CA ALA A 303 -15.27 12.76 11.56
C ALA A 303 -15.54 12.99 13.05
N GLU A 304 -15.67 11.92 13.83
CA GLU A 304 -15.86 11.92 15.27
C GLU A 304 -14.53 11.94 16.05
N GLY A 305 -13.39 11.95 15.34
CA GLY A 305 -12.05 11.94 15.94
C GLY A 305 -11.61 10.56 16.42
N LYS A 306 -12.35 9.49 16.10
CA LYS A 306 -11.96 8.13 16.45
C LYS A 306 -10.88 7.65 15.47
N PRO A 307 -9.83 6.96 15.94
CA PRO A 307 -8.81 6.40 15.06
C PRO A 307 -9.40 5.51 13.97
N THR A 308 -9.01 5.76 12.72
CA THR A 308 -9.24 4.81 11.63
C THR A 308 -8.21 3.70 11.73
N LEU A 309 -8.60 2.49 11.34
CA LEU A 309 -7.76 1.30 11.45
C LEU A 309 -7.69 0.60 10.10
N LEU A 310 -6.48 0.26 9.71
CA LEU A 310 -6.18 -0.62 8.59
C LEU A 310 -4.94 -1.43 8.94
N GLY A 311 -5.02 -2.72 8.67
CA GLY A 311 -3.89 -3.65 8.75
C GLY A 311 -4.18 -4.80 7.80
N ASN A 312 -3.25 -5.71 7.62
CA ASN A 312 -3.49 -6.98 6.95
C ASN A 312 -3.26 -8.10 7.98
N SER A 313 -3.75 -9.30 7.72
CA SER A 313 -3.57 -10.42 8.64
C SER A 313 -2.43 -11.32 8.18
N ALA A 314 -2.15 -11.47 6.88
CA ALA A 314 -1.04 -12.34 6.46
C ALA A 314 0.35 -11.76 6.78
N PRO A 315 0.72 -10.54 6.38
CA PRO A 315 2.00 -9.93 6.78
C PRO A 315 2.12 -9.64 8.28
N GLN A 316 1.03 -9.69 9.05
CA GLN A 316 0.97 -9.21 10.43
C GLN A 316 0.54 -10.26 11.47
N LEU A 317 0.22 -11.49 11.07
CA LEU A 317 0.07 -12.64 11.98
C LEU A 317 1.42 -13.25 12.39
N GLU A 318 2.51 -12.87 11.73
CA GLU A 318 3.85 -13.39 12.05
C GLU A 318 4.55 -12.65 13.20
N GLY A 319 3.85 -11.70 13.84
CA GLY A 319 4.31 -10.98 15.02
C GLY A 319 3.39 -11.19 16.21
N GLU A 320 3.94 -11.49 17.40
CA GLU A 320 3.23 -11.35 18.68
C GLU A 320 2.86 -9.89 19.01
N PHE A 321 2.93 -8.98 18.04
CA PHE A 321 2.26 -7.69 18.07
C PHE A 321 0.76 -7.94 18.04
N LEU A 322 0.22 -8.06 19.25
CA LEU A 322 -1.20 -8.10 19.61
C LEU A 322 -2.10 -7.82 18.40
N PRO A 323 -2.80 -8.84 17.86
CA PRO A 323 -3.78 -8.68 16.79
C PRO A 323 -5.03 -7.99 17.33
N ARG A 324 -4.88 -6.78 17.89
CA ARG A 324 -5.93 -5.95 18.47
C ARG A 324 -5.67 -4.49 18.09
N ALA A 325 -5.96 -4.17 16.82
CA ALA A 325 -6.17 -2.81 16.28
C ALA A 325 -5.01 -2.05 15.60
N MET A 326 -4.11 -2.67 14.84
CA MET A 326 -3.09 -1.91 14.09
C MET A 326 -3.65 -0.94 13.03
N SER A 327 -3.04 0.25 12.95
CA SER A 327 -3.25 1.27 11.92
C SER A 327 -1.94 1.40 11.12
N CYS A 328 -1.94 0.98 9.85
CA CYS A 328 -0.80 1.08 8.94
C CYS A 328 -0.29 2.52 8.90
N MET A 329 -1.20 3.49 8.71
CA MET A 329 -0.81 4.88 8.62
C MET A 329 -0.23 5.42 9.93
N THR A 330 -0.83 5.13 11.09
CA THR A 330 -0.29 5.57 12.39
C THR A 330 1.04 4.88 12.73
N CYS A 331 1.19 3.60 12.41
CA CYS A 331 2.45 2.90 12.63
C CYS A 331 3.55 3.47 11.74
N HIS A 332 3.24 3.71 10.46
CA HIS A 332 4.19 4.25 9.50
C HIS A 332 4.46 5.75 9.68
N SER A 333 3.58 6.53 10.31
CA SER A 333 3.86 7.95 10.59
C SER A 333 5.06 8.11 11.51
N ARG A 334 5.42 7.06 12.27
CA ARG A 334 6.60 7.02 13.11
C ARG A 334 7.88 6.66 12.37
N ALA A 335 7.80 6.31 11.09
CA ALA A 335 8.96 6.08 10.26
C ALA A 335 9.80 7.37 10.25
N SER A 336 10.92 7.33 10.96
CA SER A 336 11.71 8.51 11.26
C SER A 336 13.11 8.14 11.69
N PHE A 337 14.02 9.11 11.60
CA PHE A 337 15.42 8.94 11.93
C PHE A 337 15.99 10.17 12.65
N ASP A 338 17.04 9.96 13.44
CA ASP A 338 17.68 11.00 14.24
C ASP A 338 18.80 11.73 13.48
N SER A 339 19.51 12.61 14.19
CA SER A 339 20.68 13.36 13.68
C SER A 339 21.82 12.50 13.13
N LYS A 340 21.85 11.20 13.42
CA LYS A 340 22.85 10.24 12.93
C LYS A 340 22.32 9.38 11.79
N GLY A 341 21.08 9.59 11.35
CA GLY A 341 20.43 8.71 10.39
C GLY A 341 20.08 7.34 10.98
N GLU A 342 19.95 7.24 12.30
CA GLU A 342 19.48 6.04 12.99
C GLU A 342 17.97 6.07 13.14
N ALA A 343 17.32 4.92 12.96
CA ALA A 343 15.88 4.82 13.08
C ALA A 343 15.40 5.11 14.50
N MET A 344 14.22 5.74 14.61
CA MET A 344 13.50 5.82 15.88
C MET A 344 13.29 4.42 16.47
N PRO A 345 13.59 4.21 17.77
CA PRO A 345 13.32 2.95 18.44
C PRO A 345 11.85 2.53 18.41
N GLY A 346 11.58 1.24 18.56
CA GLY A 346 10.22 0.71 18.66
C GLY A 346 9.46 1.26 19.89
N LEU A 347 8.60 2.24 19.68
CA LEU A 347 7.60 2.72 20.65
C LEU A 347 6.38 1.78 20.73
N PRO A 348 5.61 1.82 21.84
CA PRO A 348 4.36 1.10 22.00
C PRO A 348 3.37 1.26 20.84
N VAL A 349 2.42 0.33 20.77
CA VAL A 349 1.33 0.38 19.79
C VAL A 349 0.45 1.61 20.09
N VAL A 350 0.31 2.48 19.08
CA VAL A 350 -0.43 3.74 19.13
C VAL A 350 -1.36 3.86 17.92
N TYR A 351 -2.48 4.55 18.11
CA TYR A 351 -3.53 4.73 17.11
C TYR A 351 -3.93 6.18 16.99
N GLY A 352 -4.38 6.58 15.80
CA GLY A 352 -4.83 7.95 15.53
C GLY A 352 -3.71 8.83 15.01
N ALA A 353 -3.88 10.14 15.19
CA ALA A 353 -2.95 11.14 14.68
C ALA A 353 -1.58 11.07 15.36
N PRO A 354 -0.49 11.45 14.67
CA PRO A 354 0.83 11.47 15.28
C PRO A 354 0.90 12.45 16.45
N ASP A 355 1.51 12.02 17.56
CA ASP A 355 1.81 12.90 18.68
C ASP A 355 3.12 13.65 18.41
N PRO A 356 3.14 15.00 18.44
CA PRO A 356 4.36 15.76 18.23
C PRO A 356 5.50 15.40 19.19
N SER A 357 5.20 14.95 20.42
CA SER A 357 6.22 14.52 21.39
C SER A 357 7.06 13.33 20.92
N TRP A 358 6.65 12.63 19.85
CA TRP A 358 7.47 11.60 19.23
C TRP A 358 8.63 12.18 18.44
N PHE A 359 8.50 13.41 17.93
CA PHE A 359 9.47 14.00 17.00
C PHE A 359 10.23 15.18 17.58
N PHE A 360 9.78 15.74 18.70
CA PHE A 360 10.35 16.94 19.30
C PHE A 360 10.61 16.75 20.80
N PHE A 361 11.74 17.28 21.28
CA PHE A 361 12.09 17.33 22.71
C PHE A 361 11.32 18.43 23.46
N ASP A 362 10.78 19.41 22.74
CA ASP A 362 10.07 20.55 23.32
C ASP A 362 8.67 20.73 22.70
N LEU A 363 7.81 21.45 23.43
CA LEU A 363 6.47 21.82 22.98
C LEU A 363 6.45 23.08 22.09
N ALA A 364 7.61 23.71 21.88
CA ALA A 364 7.77 24.83 20.95
C ALA A 364 8.07 24.34 19.52
N PHE A 365 8.26 23.02 19.35
CA PHE A 365 8.68 22.34 18.13
C PHE A 365 10.01 22.88 17.55
N SER A 366 10.89 23.38 18.42
CA SER A 366 12.19 23.95 18.02
C SER A 366 13.32 22.91 18.06
N ASP A 367 13.24 21.95 18.97
CA ASP A 367 14.24 20.90 19.13
C ASP A 367 13.72 19.56 18.59
N VAL A 368 13.91 19.33 17.30
CA VAL A 368 13.52 18.08 16.62
C VAL A 368 14.45 16.96 17.09
N GLN A 369 13.87 15.88 17.63
CA GLN A 369 14.55 14.64 17.96
C GLN A 369 14.65 13.71 16.73
N TYR A 370 13.54 13.53 16.01
CA TYR A 370 13.46 12.62 14.87
C TYR A 370 12.77 13.30 13.69
N GLN A 371 13.34 13.17 12.48
CA GLN A 371 12.74 13.62 11.24
C GLN A 371 11.95 12.48 10.61
N GLN A 372 10.70 12.73 10.22
CA GLN A 372 9.88 11.73 9.53
C GLN A 372 10.39 11.44 8.12
N SER A 373 10.40 10.16 7.75
CA SER A 373 10.73 9.68 6.39
C SER A 373 9.49 9.54 5.49
N ASN A 374 8.43 10.30 5.79
CA ASN A 374 7.18 10.32 5.02
C ASN A 374 6.60 8.90 4.82
N PHE A 375 6.41 8.18 5.93
CA PHE A 375 5.84 6.82 5.99
C PHE A 375 6.71 5.68 5.43
N ILE A 376 7.95 5.93 5.02
CA ILE A 376 8.87 4.93 4.47
C ILE A 376 9.85 4.45 5.55
N TRP A 377 9.51 3.37 6.26
CA TRP A 377 10.36 2.78 7.30
C TRP A 377 11.72 2.32 6.79
N SER A 378 11.77 1.82 5.54
CA SER A 378 12.99 1.26 4.97
C SER A 378 14.12 2.25 4.83
N ALA A 379 13.83 3.54 4.65
CA ALA A 379 14.85 4.57 4.69
C ALA A 379 15.60 4.51 6.03
N ALA A 380 14.88 4.54 7.15
CA ALA A 380 15.50 4.56 8.47
C ALA A 380 16.08 3.19 8.89
N LEU A 381 15.35 2.11 8.63
CA LEU A 381 15.70 0.76 9.11
C LEU A 381 16.78 0.10 8.24
N ASP A 382 16.84 0.40 6.95
CA ASP A 382 17.61 -0.42 6.00
C ASP A 382 18.82 0.30 5.41
N ALA A 383 18.85 1.64 5.49
CA ALA A 383 19.99 2.42 5.07
C ALA A 383 21.24 2.06 5.87
N CYS A 384 22.25 1.54 5.18
CA CYS A 384 23.55 1.18 5.74
C CYS A 384 24.49 2.38 5.85
N PRO A 385 25.43 2.40 6.82
CA PRO A 385 26.47 3.41 6.87
C PRO A 385 27.55 3.10 5.85
N LYS A 386 28.31 4.11 5.45
CA LYS A 386 29.57 3.92 4.74
C LYS A 386 30.60 3.30 5.68
N THR A 387 31.33 2.32 5.18
CA THR A 387 32.47 1.69 5.85
C THR A 387 33.70 2.60 5.86
N SER A 388 33.81 3.49 4.85
CA SER A 388 34.83 4.52 4.81
C SER A 388 34.45 5.70 5.72
N LYS A 389 35.20 5.89 6.81
CA LYS A 389 35.10 7.15 7.57
C LYS A 389 35.54 8.30 6.66
N PRO A 390 34.82 9.42 6.59
CA PRO A 390 35.34 10.62 5.94
C PRO A 390 36.60 11.07 6.70
N GLY A 391 37.77 10.86 6.08
CA GLY A 391 39.06 11.35 6.56
C GLY A 391 39.72 10.52 7.66
N ASN A 392 40.67 9.67 7.24
CA ASN A 392 41.89 9.38 8.00
C ASN A 392 43.08 9.73 7.13
#